data_AF-A0A8J4TCN3-F1
#
_entry.id   AF-A0A8J4TCN3-F1
#
_cell.length_a   1.000
_cell.length_b   1.000
_cell.length_c   1.000
_cell.angle_alpha   90.00
_cell.angle_beta   90.00
_cell.angle_gamma   90.00
#
_symmetry.space_group_name_H-M   'P 1'
#
loop_
_entity.id
_entity.type
_entity.pdbx_description
1 polymer ?
#
loop_
_entity_poly.entity_id
_entity_poly.type
_entity_poly.pdbx_seq_one_letter_code
_entity_poly.pdbx_strand_id
1 'polypeptide(L)'
;MSEVTRLCGCRLVPANAKNSRKMDPSKLRHFRGPIARRGVIYATILSSIFTYFVVRATFRRMNLPLRQFHELYDPEKEWKSLLESGVLKTVDKDGNLVNLTD
;
A
#
# COMPACT_ATOMS: atom_id res chain seq x y z
N MET A 1 -2.75 -40.24 -47.84
CA MET A 1 -3.56 -39.91 -46.64
C MET A 1 -2.81 -38.84 -45.88
N SER A 2 -3.48 -37.73 -45.61
CA SER A 2 -2.91 -36.47 -45.13
C SER A 2 -2.16 -36.59 -43.80
N GLU A 3 -0.89 -36.18 -43.78
CA GLU A 3 -0.16 -35.88 -42.55
C GLU A 3 -0.63 -34.54 -42.00
N VAL A 4 -1.18 -34.56 -40.79
CA VAL A 4 -1.55 -33.37 -40.04
C VAL A 4 -0.27 -32.69 -39.56
N THR A 5 0.16 -31.68 -40.29
CA THR A 5 1.25 -30.76 -39.91
C THR A 5 0.80 -29.90 -38.73
N ARG A 6 1.32 -30.20 -37.54
CA ARG A 6 1.37 -29.19 -36.46
C ARG A 6 2.54 -28.26 -36.71
N LEU A 7 2.21 -27.07 -37.19
CA LEU A 7 3.06 -25.88 -37.14
C LEU A 7 3.36 -25.52 -35.68
N CYS A 8 4.52 -25.95 -35.19
CA CYS A 8 5.23 -25.26 -34.13
C CYS A 8 6.63 -24.96 -34.65
N GLY A 9 6.99 -23.69 -34.61
CA GLY A 9 8.08 -23.09 -35.36
C GLY A 9 9.41 -23.83 -35.23
N CYS A 10 9.99 -24.09 -36.40
CA CYS A 10 11.42 -24.13 -36.70
C CYS A 10 12.38 -24.41 -35.54
N ARG A 11 12.67 -25.69 -35.30
CA ARG A 11 14.05 -26.18 -35.29
C ARG A 11 14.08 -27.68 -35.54
N LEU A 12 14.36 -28.07 -36.78
CA LEU A 12 14.83 -29.42 -37.10
C LEU A 12 16.18 -29.62 -36.42
N VAL A 13 16.19 -30.26 -35.26
CA VAL A 13 17.40 -30.79 -34.64
C VAL A 13 17.58 -32.21 -35.19
N PRO A 14 18.70 -32.55 -35.84
CA PRO A 14 18.91 -33.89 -36.35
C PRO A 14 18.95 -34.90 -35.20
N ALA A 15 18.37 -36.08 -35.42
CA ALA A 15 18.26 -37.19 -34.48
C ALA A 15 19.61 -37.89 -34.19
N ASN A 16 20.68 -37.13 -33.97
CA ASN A 16 21.98 -37.67 -33.57
C ASN A 16 22.79 -36.69 -32.72
N ALA A 17 22.15 -36.13 -31.69
CA ALA A 17 22.86 -35.48 -30.59
C ALA A 17 22.79 -36.43 -29.38
N LYS A 18 23.91 -37.10 -29.08
CA LYS A 18 24.17 -37.67 -27.74
C LYS A 18 23.97 -36.56 -26.72
N ASN A 19 22.76 -36.46 -26.20
CA ASN A 19 22.32 -35.40 -25.30
C ASN A 19 22.75 -35.75 -23.88
N SER A 20 24.06 -35.81 -23.63
CA SER A 20 24.57 -35.73 -22.27
C SER A 20 24.61 -34.26 -21.88
N ARG A 21 23.43 -33.68 -21.59
CA ARG A 21 23.38 -32.49 -20.74
C ARG A 21 23.81 -32.95 -19.35
N LYS A 22 25.13 -33.08 -19.13
CA LYS A 22 25.69 -33.22 -17.78
C LYS A 22 25.25 -31.98 -17.01
N MET A 23 24.26 -32.15 -16.15
CA MET A 23 23.88 -31.13 -15.19
C MET A 23 25.06 -30.98 -14.22
N ASP A 24 25.68 -29.80 -14.19
CA ASP A 24 26.77 -29.54 -13.25
C ASP A 24 26.30 -29.81 -11.81
N PRO A 25 26.95 -30.72 -11.06
CA PRO A 25 26.52 -31.09 -9.71
C PRO A 25 26.60 -29.92 -8.73
N SER A 26 27.34 -28.87 -9.07
CA SER A 26 27.44 -27.62 -8.30
C SER A 26 26.14 -26.80 -8.32
N LYS A 27 25.39 -26.83 -9.43
CA LYS A 27 24.06 -26.18 -9.52
C LYS A 27 23.01 -26.90 -8.66
N LEU A 28 23.14 -28.22 -8.49
CA LEU A 28 22.30 -29.07 -7.64
C LEU A 28 22.40 -28.77 -6.15
N ARG A 29 23.57 -28.32 -5.66
CA ARG A 29 23.76 -28.03 -4.22
C ARG A 29 23.06 -26.76 -3.73
N HIS A 30 22.77 -25.79 -4.60
CA HIS A 30 22.24 -24.48 -4.18
C HIS A 30 21.02 -24.01 -4.96
N PHE A 31 20.24 -24.89 -5.60
CA PHE A 31 19.11 -24.46 -6.43
C PHE A 31 18.09 -23.56 -5.74
N ARG A 32 17.86 -23.74 -4.44
CA ARG A 32 16.91 -22.92 -3.65
C ARG A 32 17.41 -21.50 -3.36
N GLY A 33 18.72 -21.28 -3.26
CA GLY A 33 19.30 -19.99 -2.87
C GLY A 33 19.02 -18.86 -3.88
N PRO A 34 19.33 -19.02 -5.17
CA PRO A 34 19.06 -18.01 -6.20
C PRO A 34 17.57 -17.74 -6.39
N ILE A 35 16.71 -18.75 -6.22
CA ILE A 35 15.25 -18.61 -6.32
C ILE A 35 14.72 -17.81 -5.14
N ALA A 36 15.14 -18.13 -3.91
CA ALA A 36 14.78 -17.39 -2.71
C ALA A 36 15.28 -15.93 -2.78
N ARG A 37 16.51 -15.70 -3.24
CA ARG A 37 17.08 -14.34 -3.38
C ARG A 37 16.27 -13.49 -4.35
N ARG A 38 15.84 -14.06 -5.48
CA ARG A 38 14.95 -13.37 -6.43
C ARG A 38 13.58 -13.10 -5.81
N GLY A 39 13.01 -14.06 -5.09
CA GLY A 39 11.74 -13.90 -4.38
C GLY A 39 11.77 -12.73 -3.39
N VAL A 40 12.84 -12.62 -2.60
CA VAL A 40 13.02 -11.50 -1.65
C VAL A 40 13.10 -10.17 -2.37
N ILE A 41 13.85 -10.08 -3.48
CA ILE A 41 13.96 -8.84 -4.26
C ILE A 41 12.57 -8.43 -4.79
N TYR A 42 11.81 -9.34 -5.39
CA TYR A 42 10.46 -9.03 -5.86
C TYR A 42 9.51 -8.64 -4.73
N ALA A 43 9.57 -9.34 -3.60
CA ALA A 43 8.76 -9.02 -2.42
C ALA A 43 9.07 -7.63 -1.87
N THR A 44 10.35 -7.25 -1.80
CA THR A 44 10.74 -5.90 -1.33
C THR A 44 10.26 -4.80 -2.25
N ILE A 45 10.33 -5.01 -3.58
CA ILE A 45 9.84 -4.02 -4.56
C ILE A 45 8.32 -3.90 -4.48
N LEU A 46 7.60 -5.01 -4.44
CA LEU A 46 6.14 -4.99 -4.35
C LEU A 46 5.66 -4.39 -3.02
N SER A 47 6.34 -4.74 -1.92
CA SER A 47 6.04 -4.19 -0.60
C SER A 47 6.26 -2.68 -0.58
N SER A 48 7.37 -2.17 -1.12
CA SER A 48 7.64 -0.73 -1.09
C SER A 48 6.61 0.06 -1.91
N ILE A 49 6.24 -0.44 -3.09
CA ILE A 49 5.20 0.15 -3.93
C ILE A 49 3.86 0.15 -3.19
N PHE A 50 3.47 -0.99 -2.62
CA PHE A 50 2.21 -1.11 -1.90
C PHE A 50 2.15 -0.17 -0.68
N THR A 51 3.20 -0.15 0.14
CA THR A 51 3.32 0.76 1.28
C THR A 51 3.20 2.22 0.83
N TYR A 52 3.85 2.60 -0.27
CA TYR A 52 3.75 3.97 -0.80
C TYR A 52 2.31 4.35 -1.13
N PHE A 53 1.56 3.47 -1.81
CA PHE A 53 0.16 3.74 -2.15
C PHE A 53 -0.73 3.84 -0.91
N VAL A 54 -0.57 2.92 0.04
CA VAL A 54 -1.35 2.91 1.28
C VAL A 54 -1.07 4.17 2.11
N VAL A 55 0.21 4.53 2.29
CA VAL A 55 0.60 5.74 3.01
C VAL A 55 0.08 6.98 2.29
N ARG A 56 0.21 7.07 0.97
CA ARG A 56 -0.30 8.21 0.20
C ARG A 56 -1.82 8.35 0.30
N ALA A 57 -2.56 7.25 0.26
CA ALA A 57 -4.02 7.25 0.39
C ALA A 57 -4.47 7.66 1.80
N THR A 58 -3.85 7.09 2.84
CA THR A 58 -4.17 7.40 4.25
C THR A 58 -3.75 8.82 4.63
N PHE A 59 -2.54 9.25 4.24
CA PHE A 59 -2.05 10.60 4.50
C PHE A 59 -2.95 11.66 3.86
N ARG A 60 -3.40 11.45 2.61
CA ARG A 60 -4.36 12.36 1.97
C ARG A 60 -5.69 12.41 2.70
N ARG A 61 -6.19 11.28 3.20
CA ARG A 61 -7.47 11.24 3.91
C ARG A 61 -7.42 11.86 5.31
N MET A 62 -6.29 11.78 6.01
CA MET A 62 -6.20 12.27 7.39
C MET A 62 -5.61 13.68 7.47
N ASN A 63 -4.48 13.94 6.81
CA ASN A 63 -3.74 15.18 7.02
C ASN A 63 -4.25 16.36 6.20
N LEU A 64 -4.80 16.12 5.00
CA LEU A 64 -5.38 17.22 4.22
C LEU A 64 -6.60 17.86 4.91
N PRO A 65 -7.61 17.11 5.38
CA PRO A 65 -8.75 17.73 6.06
C PRO A 65 -8.35 18.33 7.41
N LEU A 66 -7.41 17.73 8.14
CA LEU A 66 -6.93 18.34 9.40
C LEU A 66 -6.25 19.69 9.14
N ARG A 67 -5.39 19.74 8.13
CA ARG A 67 -4.71 20.99 7.76
C ARG A 67 -5.70 22.03 7.28
N GLN A 68 -6.64 21.64 6.43
CA GLN A 68 -7.68 22.53 5.94
C GLN A 68 -8.61 23.01 7.06
N PHE A 69 -8.92 22.15 8.03
CA PHE A 69 -9.63 22.53 9.25
C PHE A 69 -8.85 23.62 9.97
N HIS A 70 -7.57 23.40 10.32
CA HIS A 70 -6.77 24.40 11.04
C HIS A 70 -6.55 25.72 10.27
N GLU A 71 -6.43 25.68 8.94
CA GLU A 71 -6.28 26.90 8.12
C GLU A 71 -7.57 27.73 8.06
N LEU A 72 -8.74 27.09 8.12
CA LEU A 72 -10.05 27.75 8.05
C LEU A 72 -10.71 27.92 9.43
N TYR A 73 -10.09 27.40 10.49
CA TYR A 73 -10.63 27.38 11.83
C TYR A 73 -10.68 28.77 12.43
N ASP A 74 -11.88 29.24 12.77
CA ASP A 74 -12.12 30.52 13.42
C ASP A 74 -12.60 30.26 14.85
N PRO A 75 -11.72 30.39 15.87
CA PRO A 75 -12.04 30.04 17.24
C PRO A 75 -13.18 30.87 17.82
N GLU A 76 -13.35 32.12 17.38
CA GLU A 76 -14.40 33.00 17.92
C GLU A 76 -15.79 32.59 17.44
N LYS A 77 -15.90 32.12 16.19
CA LYS A 77 -17.17 31.62 15.65
C LYS A 77 -17.57 30.30 16.28
N GLU A 78 -16.60 29.41 16.47
CA GLU A 78 -16.85 28.14 17.17
C GLU A 78 -17.30 28.40 18.61
N TRP A 79 -16.61 29.30 19.31
CA TRP A 79 -16.99 29.68 20.67
C TRP A 79 -18.43 30.20 20.76
N LYS A 80 -18.83 31.09 19.84
CA LYS A 80 -20.21 31.59 19.77
C LYS A 80 -21.22 30.47 19.48
N SER A 81 -20.91 29.57 18.56
CA SER A 81 -21.76 28.42 18.24
C SER A 81 -21.90 27.47 19.44
N LEU A 82 -20.82 27.25 20.19
CA LEU A 82 -20.83 26.42 21.41
C LEU A 82 -21.68 27.06 22.52
N LEU A 83 -21.57 28.37 22.72
CA LEU A 83 -22.41 29.11 23.68
C LEU A 83 -23.90 29.04 23.29
N GLU A 84 -24.22 29.27 22.01
CA GLU A 84 -25.61 29.22 21.52
C GLU A 84 -26.21 27.81 21.64
N SER A 85 -25.41 26.77 21.41
CA SER A 85 -25.83 25.37 21.53
C SER A 85 -26.18 24.94 22.95
N GLY A 86 -25.69 25.66 23.98
CA GLY A 86 -25.91 25.32 25.39
C GLY A 86 -25.22 24.01 25.84
N VAL A 87 -24.24 23.52 25.09
CA VAL A 87 -23.44 22.34 25.44
C VAL A 87 -22.52 22.59 26.65
N LEU A 88 -22.14 23.85 26.86
CA LEU A 88 -21.22 24.24 27.93
C LEU A 88 -21.96 24.30 29.26
N LYS A 89 -21.62 23.41 30.20
CA LYS A 89 -22.15 23.46 31.58
C LYS A 89 -21.52 24.56 32.44
N THR A 90 -20.31 24.96 32.10
CA THR A 90 -19.49 25.91 32.87
C THR A 90 -19.80 27.36 32.54
N VAL A 91 -20.42 27.62 31.38
CA VAL A 91 -20.62 28.97 30.85
C VAL A 91 -22.01 29.07 30.26
N ASP A 92 -22.74 30.11 30.64
CA ASP A 92 -24.09 30.39 30.18
C ASP A 92 -24.09 30.95 28.75
N LYS A 93 -25.26 31.03 28.10
CA LYS A 93 -25.38 31.52 26.70
C LYS A 93 -24.78 32.91 26.47
N ASP A 94 -24.72 33.71 27.52
CA ASP A 94 -24.18 35.07 27.51
C ASP A 94 -22.66 35.14 27.76
N GLY A 95 -21.98 33.99 27.92
CA GLY A 95 -20.54 33.92 28.17
C GLY A 95 -20.14 34.07 29.64
N ASN A 96 -21.11 34.09 30.56
CA ASN A 96 -20.86 34.21 32.00
C ASN A 96 -20.66 32.85 32.65
N LEU A 97 -19.75 32.76 33.63
CA LEU A 97 -19.50 31.54 34.37
C LEU A 97 -20.72 31.18 35.23
N VAL A 98 -21.23 29.96 35.03
CA VAL A 98 -22.32 29.42 35.86
C VAL A 98 -21.70 28.73 37.05
N ASN A 99 -22.19 29.03 38.26
CA ASN A 99 -21.76 28.34 39.47
C ASN A 99 -22.29 26.90 39.44
N LEU A 100 -21.39 25.93 39.36
CA LEU A 100 -21.69 24.50 39.22
C LEU A 100 -21.97 23.79 40.56
N THR A 101 -22.00 24.54 41.65
CA THR A 101 -22.03 24.03 43.03
C THR A 101 -23.40 24.14 43.71
N ASP A 102 -24.42 24.69 43.05
CA ASP A 102 -25.81 24.68 43.52
C ASP A 102 -26.55 23.40 43.10
#